data_AF-A0A942DFB9-F1
#
_entry.id   AF-A0A942DFB9-F1
#
_cell.length_a   1.000
_cell.length_b   1.000
_cell.length_c   1.000
_cell.angle_alpha   90.00
_cell.angle_beta   90.00
_cell.angle_gamma   90.00
#
_symmetry.space_group_name_H-M   'P 1'
#
loop_
_entity.id
_entity.type
_entity.pdbx_description
1 polymer ?
#
loop_
_entity_poly.entity_id
_entity_poly.type
_entity_poly.pdbx_seq_one_letter_code
_entity_poly.pdbx_strand_id
1 'polypeptide(L)'
;MLYQQLQQVRRQLRRREMKVSDALLIVFRYLRDRLPAERLIWLNRELLGYRKDDLASLYERPRVRQFSIFLPAPKKNEMEVPMYRFLTGAWGKLDKNGKLVCCDEQHLTEKSIFCNIGIQQIETQLDDMQEPETSLFSMSTDEGSGAEFYCWSKELARVYDAVRLKLVDFIETVILELKLAPNER
;
A
#
# COMPACT_ATOMS: atom_id res chain seq x y z
N MET A 1 -20.77 -19.25 10.94
CA MET A 1 -21.13 -18.08 10.08
C MET A 1 -19.91 -17.30 9.55
N LEU A 2 -18.96 -16.91 10.42
CA LEU A 2 -17.78 -16.09 10.06
C LEU A 2 -16.90 -16.69 8.96
N TYR A 3 -16.68 -18.01 8.98
CA TYR A 3 -15.93 -18.72 7.92
C TYR A 3 -16.47 -18.41 6.53
N GLN A 4 -17.79 -18.53 6.33
CA GLN A 4 -18.44 -18.33 5.04
C GLN A 4 -18.31 -16.88 4.57
N GLN A 5 -18.45 -15.93 5.50
CA GLN A 5 -18.30 -14.50 5.23
C GLN A 5 -16.88 -14.15 4.75
N LEU A 6 -15.85 -14.62 5.46
CA LEU A 6 -14.45 -14.40 5.07
C LEU A 6 -14.11 -15.11 3.76
N GLN A 7 -14.62 -16.33 3.54
CA GLN A 7 -14.45 -17.06 2.29
C GLN A 7 -15.08 -16.34 1.10
N GLN A 8 -16.24 -15.72 1.27
CA GLN A 8 -16.90 -14.95 0.23
C GLN A 8 -16.02 -13.75 -0.18
N VAL A 9 -15.56 -12.95 0.79
CA VAL A 9 -14.67 -11.80 0.51
C VAL A 9 -13.40 -12.25 -0.18
N ARG A 10 -12.76 -13.33 0.31
CA ARG A 10 -11.55 -13.90 -0.30
C ARG A 10 -11.77 -14.26 -1.76
N ARG A 11 -12.88 -14.92 -2.10
CA ARG A 11 -13.20 -15.32 -3.47
C ARG A 11 -13.42 -14.11 -4.38
N GLN A 12 -14.17 -13.12 -3.90
CA GLN A 12 -14.45 -11.89 -4.66
C GLN A 12 -13.16 -11.10 -4.92
N LEU A 13 -12.25 -11.01 -3.94
CA LEU A 13 -10.92 -10.40 -4.12
C LEU A 13 -10.04 -11.13 -5.13
N ARG A 14 -10.04 -12.47 -5.12
CA ARG A 14 -9.27 -13.28 -6.09
C ARG A 14 -9.77 -13.08 -7.51
N ARG A 15 -11.09 -12.93 -7.68
CA ARG A 15 -11.74 -12.72 -8.98
C ARG A 15 -11.80 -11.25 -9.41
N ARG A 16 -11.28 -10.32 -8.59
CA ARG A 16 -11.38 -8.87 -8.81
C ARG A 16 -12.84 -8.38 -8.96
N GLU A 17 -13.77 -9.03 -8.25
CA GLU A 17 -15.21 -8.71 -8.26
C GLU A 17 -15.59 -7.66 -7.19
N MET A 18 -14.64 -7.21 -6.37
CA MET A 18 -14.85 -6.26 -5.28
C MET A 18 -13.67 -5.29 -5.20
N LYS A 19 -13.95 -4.02 -4.90
CA LYS A 19 -12.94 -3.01 -4.55
C LYS A 19 -12.17 -3.44 -3.30
N VAL A 20 -10.86 -3.15 -3.25
CA VAL A 20 -10.01 -3.54 -2.13
C VAL A 20 -10.37 -2.73 -0.88
N SER A 21 -10.77 -1.46 -1.05
CA SER A 21 -11.28 -0.62 0.04
C SER A 21 -12.50 -1.24 0.74
N ASP A 22 -13.51 -1.66 -0.02
CA ASP A 22 -14.70 -2.33 0.49
C ASP A 22 -14.35 -3.62 1.22
N ALA A 23 -13.48 -4.43 0.63
CA ALA A 23 -13.04 -5.68 1.23
C ALA A 23 -12.32 -5.45 2.56
N LEU A 24 -11.43 -4.47 2.64
CA LEU A 24 -10.73 -4.11 3.88
C LEU A 24 -11.71 -3.69 4.97
N LEU A 25 -12.71 -2.86 4.65
CA LEU A 25 -13.74 -2.44 5.60
C LEU A 25 -14.57 -3.62 6.11
N ILE A 26 -15.00 -4.51 5.21
CA ILE A 26 -15.78 -5.69 5.55
C ILE A 26 -14.97 -6.64 6.44
N VAL A 27 -13.72 -6.93 6.07
CA VAL A 27 -12.81 -7.79 6.84
C VAL A 27 -12.53 -7.19 8.21
N PHE A 28 -12.23 -5.89 8.28
CA PHE A 28 -12.02 -5.19 9.54
C PHE A 28 -13.24 -5.33 10.46
N ARG A 29 -14.45 -5.10 9.93
CA ARG A 29 -15.70 -5.25 10.69
C ARG A 29 -15.88 -6.67 11.22
N TYR A 30 -15.61 -7.70 10.41
CA TYR A 30 -15.77 -9.09 10.84
C TYR A 30 -14.76 -9.54 11.90
N LEU A 31 -13.57 -8.94 11.90
CA LEU A 31 -12.47 -9.38 12.75
C LEU A 31 -12.20 -8.49 13.96
N ARG A 32 -12.85 -7.32 14.04
CA ARG A 32 -12.66 -6.33 15.11
C ARG A 32 -12.71 -6.93 16.51
N ASP A 33 -13.67 -7.81 16.77
CA ASP A 33 -13.89 -8.43 18.08
C ASP A 33 -13.30 -9.84 18.17
N ARG A 34 -12.56 -10.28 17.13
CA ARG A 34 -12.02 -11.64 17.01
C ARG A 34 -10.50 -11.67 17.06
N LEU A 35 -9.84 -10.56 16.75
CA LEU A 35 -8.39 -10.44 16.75
C LEU A 35 -7.93 -9.31 17.67
N PRO A 36 -6.72 -9.42 18.24
CA PRO A 36 -6.12 -8.32 18.99
C PRO A 36 -5.85 -7.12 18.06
N ALA A 37 -5.92 -5.91 18.60
CA ALA A 37 -5.88 -4.66 17.83
C ALA A 37 -4.61 -4.53 16.98
N GLU A 38 -3.49 -5.05 17.47
CA GLU A 38 -2.18 -5.05 16.81
C GLU A 38 -2.22 -5.78 15.46
N ARG A 39 -3.03 -6.84 15.35
CA ARG A 39 -3.23 -7.59 14.09
C ARG A 39 -4.09 -6.84 13.09
N LEU A 40 -4.88 -5.87 13.55
CA LEU A 40 -5.78 -5.06 12.72
C LEU A 40 -5.15 -3.73 12.31
N ILE A 41 -3.98 -3.36 12.87
CA ILE A 41 -3.26 -2.14 12.52
C ILE A 41 -3.00 -2.08 11.02
N TRP A 42 -2.52 -3.16 10.42
CA TRP A 42 -2.25 -3.20 8.98
C TRP A 42 -3.49 -2.87 8.15
N LEU A 43 -4.65 -3.49 8.44
CA LEU A 43 -5.91 -3.18 7.75
C LEU A 43 -6.27 -1.70 7.85
N ASN A 44 -6.10 -1.12 9.04
CA ASN A 44 -6.37 0.30 9.27
C ASN A 44 -5.41 1.21 8.49
N ARG A 45 -4.11 0.87 8.44
CA ARG A 45 -3.11 1.62 7.68
C ARG A 45 -3.33 1.55 6.18
N GLU A 46 -3.71 0.39 5.68
CA GLU A 46 -4.00 0.25 4.25
C GLU A 46 -5.23 1.05 3.83
N LEU A 47 -6.24 1.13 4.71
CA LEU A 47 -7.44 1.94 4.48
C LEU A 47 -7.17 3.44 4.53
N LEU A 48 -6.51 3.91 5.60
CA LEU A 48 -6.45 5.33 5.96
C LEU A 48 -5.12 6.01 5.65
N GLY A 49 -4.09 5.24 5.31
CA GLY A 49 -2.71 5.70 5.26
C GLY A 49 -1.95 5.51 6.58
N TYR A 50 -0.66 5.79 6.53
CA TYR A 50 0.28 5.60 7.63
C TYR A 50 0.44 6.91 8.42
N ARG A 51 0.57 6.80 9.75
CA ARG A 51 0.80 7.96 10.61
C ARG A 51 2.23 8.46 10.44
N LYS A 52 2.45 9.71 10.83
CA LYS A 52 3.79 10.33 10.84
C LYS A 52 4.80 9.49 11.64
N ASP A 53 4.39 8.93 12.78
CA ASP A 53 5.24 8.08 13.61
C ASP A 53 5.61 6.77 12.90
N ASP A 54 4.65 6.18 12.16
CA ASP A 54 4.94 4.99 11.35
C ASP A 54 5.95 5.38 10.25
N LEU A 55 5.75 6.50 9.56
CA LEU A 55 6.64 6.98 8.51
C LEU A 55 8.07 7.24 9.02
N ALA A 56 8.22 7.88 10.18
CA ALA A 56 9.54 8.12 10.78
C ALA A 56 10.33 6.80 10.95
N SER A 57 9.67 5.76 11.46
CA SER A 57 10.28 4.43 11.61
C SER A 57 10.63 3.75 10.28
N LEU A 58 9.95 4.11 9.19
CA LEU A 58 10.22 3.60 7.84
C LEU A 58 11.44 4.28 7.19
N TYR A 59 11.65 5.58 7.45
CA TYR A 59 12.78 6.36 6.93
C TYR A 59 14.07 6.22 7.76
N GLU A 60 13.96 5.84 9.04
CA GLU A 60 15.12 5.54 9.90
C GLU A 60 15.81 4.22 9.54
N ARG A 61 15.14 3.33 8.79
CA ARG A 61 15.77 2.11 8.27
C ARG A 61 16.58 2.44 7.02
N PRO A 62 17.88 2.07 6.98
CA PRO A 62 18.78 2.54 5.95
C PRO A 62 18.29 2.13 4.56
N ARG A 63 18.28 3.13 3.67
CA ARG A 63 18.19 2.95 2.22
C ARG A 63 19.25 1.92 1.82
N VAL A 64 18.83 0.97 0.98
CA VAL A 64 19.66 -0.11 0.39
C VAL A 64 19.93 -1.30 1.34
N ARG A 65 19.03 -2.28 1.33
CA ARG A 65 19.47 -3.68 1.48
C ARG A 65 19.58 -4.30 0.08
N GLN A 66 20.73 -4.07 -0.56
CA GLN A 66 21.27 -5.05 -1.47
C GLN A 66 21.42 -6.36 -0.69
N PHE A 67 20.85 -7.43 -1.25
CA PHE A 67 20.92 -8.84 -0.83
C PHE A 67 21.89 -9.12 0.33
N SER A 68 21.36 -9.30 1.53
CA SER A 68 22.15 -9.78 2.68
C SER A 68 21.39 -10.91 3.35
N ILE A 69 21.83 -12.15 3.09
CA ILE A 69 21.23 -13.43 3.51
C ILE A 69 21.50 -13.74 5.01
N PHE A 70 22.14 -12.84 5.75
CA PHE A 70 22.56 -13.11 7.14
C PHE A 70 22.30 -11.92 8.08
N LEU A 71 21.02 -11.59 8.31
CA LEU A 71 20.65 -10.68 9.41
C LEU A 71 19.70 -11.38 10.38
N PRO A 72 19.89 -11.18 11.71
CA PRO A 72 19.06 -11.79 12.73
C PRO A 72 17.62 -11.31 12.58
N ALA A 73 16.67 -12.20 12.91
CA ALA A 73 15.25 -11.94 12.81
C ALA A 73 14.88 -10.61 13.52
N PRO A 74 14.12 -9.71 12.88
CA PRO A 74 13.72 -8.46 13.52
C PRO A 74 12.94 -8.74 14.80
N LYS A 75 13.12 -7.86 15.80
CA LYS A 75 12.40 -7.95 17.08
C LYS A 75 10.89 -7.87 16.80
N LYS A 76 10.13 -8.73 17.48
CA LYS A 76 8.71 -9.07 17.27
C LYS A 76 7.68 -7.93 17.20
N ASN A 77 8.07 -6.66 17.39
CA ASN A 77 7.18 -5.49 17.42
C ASN A 77 7.53 -4.40 16.40
N GLU A 78 8.52 -4.63 15.54
CA GLU A 78 8.80 -3.68 14.47
C GLU A 78 7.85 -3.95 13.31
N MET A 79 6.98 -2.98 12.98
CA MET A 79 6.15 -3.07 11.78
C MET A 79 7.04 -3.36 10.57
N GLU A 80 6.75 -4.45 9.86
CA GLU A 80 7.49 -4.80 8.66
C GLU A 80 7.27 -3.68 7.63
N VAL A 81 8.37 -3.09 7.14
CA VAL A 81 8.34 -2.00 6.16
C VAL A 81 7.54 -2.47 4.94
N PRO A 82 6.44 -1.81 4.56
CA PRO A 82 5.63 -2.25 3.44
C PRO A 82 6.30 -1.82 2.13
N MET A 83 7.36 -2.53 1.74
CA MET A 83 8.20 -2.21 0.58
C MET A 83 7.40 -2.04 -0.72
N TYR A 84 6.27 -2.74 -0.84
CA TYR A 84 5.37 -2.63 -1.98
C TYR A 84 4.78 -1.22 -2.15
N ARG A 85 4.75 -0.37 -1.12
CA ARG A 85 4.25 1.01 -1.16
C ARG A 85 5.27 2.04 -1.66
N PHE A 86 6.53 1.68 -1.86
CA PHE A 86 7.48 2.61 -2.48
C PHE A 86 7.20 2.72 -3.97
N LEU A 87 6.97 3.94 -4.48
CA LEU A 87 6.75 4.23 -5.89
C LEU A 87 8.08 4.59 -6.53
N THR A 88 8.34 4.12 -7.74
CA THR A 88 9.50 4.53 -8.53
C THR A 88 9.12 5.64 -9.50
N GLY A 89 9.91 6.70 -9.55
CA GLY A 89 9.57 7.89 -10.33
C GLY A 89 10.73 8.88 -10.43
N ALA A 90 10.41 10.10 -10.83
CA ALA A 90 11.37 11.19 -10.99
C ALA A 90 10.79 12.50 -10.48
N TRP A 91 11.65 13.29 -9.84
CA TRP A 91 11.34 14.66 -9.47
C TRP A 91 11.52 15.59 -10.68
N GLY A 92 10.57 16.48 -10.91
CA GLY A 92 10.68 17.49 -11.95
C GLY A 92 9.63 18.58 -11.84
N LYS A 93 9.65 19.51 -12.79
CA LYS A 93 8.63 20.54 -12.96
C LYS A 93 8.07 20.47 -14.36
N LEU A 94 6.80 20.80 -14.54
CA LEU A 94 6.24 20.97 -15.87
C LEU A 94 6.62 22.37 -16.40
N ASP A 95 7.15 22.43 -17.61
CA ASP A 95 7.32 23.70 -18.31
C ASP A 95 5.97 24.25 -18.79
N LYS A 96 6.00 25.43 -19.43
CA LYS A 96 4.81 26.10 -19.98
C LYS A 96 4.08 25.29 -21.06
N ASN A 97 4.73 24.26 -21.60
CA ASN A 97 4.19 23.36 -22.61
C ASN A 97 3.76 22.00 -22.03
N GLY A 98 3.81 21.83 -20.70
CA GLY A 98 3.48 20.57 -20.03
C GLY A 98 4.55 19.50 -20.14
N LYS A 99 5.78 19.84 -20.53
CA LYS A 99 6.90 18.90 -20.59
C LYS A 99 7.60 18.84 -19.23
N LEU A 100 7.92 17.62 -18.79
CA LEU A 100 8.71 17.41 -17.59
C LEU A 100 10.15 17.90 -17.80
N VAL A 101 10.58 18.85 -16.97
CA VAL A 101 11.93 19.37 -16.88
C VAL A 101 12.55 18.86 -15.59
N CYS A 102 13.66 18.12 -15.70
CA CYS A 102 14.42 17.66 -14.54
C CYS A 102 14.92 18.87 -13.75
N CYS A 103 14.68 18.85 -12.45
CA CYS A 103 15.34 19.77 -11.51
C CYS A 103 16.70 19.17 -11.10
N ASP A 104 17.66 20.03 -10.80
CA ASP A 104 19.08 19.71 -10.64
C ASP A 104 19.33 18.40 -9.84
N GLU A 105 19.94 17.41 -10.51
CA GLU A 105 20.05 16.01 -10.05
C GLU A 105 20.76 15.86 -8.69
N GLN A 106 21.53 16.86 -8.26
CA GLN A 106 22.33 16.81 -7.03
C GLN A 106 21.50 16.86 -5.74
N HIS A 107 20.26 17.37 -5.76
CA HIS A 107 19.41 17.51 -4.57
C HIS A 107 18.19 16.58 -4.55
N LEU A 108 17.83 15.95 -5.68
CA LEU A 108 16.63 15.12 -5.85
C LEU A 108 17.00 13.65 -6.11
N THR A 109 17.92 13.12 -5.30
CA THR A 109 18.49 11.77 -5.46
C THR A 109 17.51 10.63 -5.20
N GLU A 110 16.33 10.92 -4.64
CA GLU A 110 15.31 9.93 -4.33
C GLU A 110 14.51 9.54 -5.58
N LYS A 111 14.92 8.42 -6.19
CA LYS A 111 14.17 7.75 -7.27
C LYS A 111 12.91 7.03 -6.77
N SER A 112 12.69 7.01 -5.46
CA SER A 112 11.51 6.41 -4.87
C SER A 112 11.00 7.17 -3.66
N ILE A 113 9.67 7.24 -3.54
CA ILE A 113 8.97 7.83 -2.40
C ILE A 113 7.96 6.83 -1.84
N PHE A 114 7.59 7.00 -0.57
CA PHE A 114 6.58 6.16 0.07
C PHE A 114 5.17 6.64 -0.27
N CYS A 115 4.32 5.76 -0.81
CA CYS A 115 2.91 6.02 -1.07
C CYS A 115 2.10 5.97 0.22
N ASN A 116 1.90 7.13 0.85
CA ASN A 116 1.19 7.22 2.13
C ASN A 116 -0.35 7.34 2.00
N ILE A 117 -0.87 7.45 0.78
CA ILE A 117 -2.32 7.60 0.59
C ILE A 117 -3.07 6.29 0.88
N GLY A 118 -4.30 6.42 1.37
CA GLY A 118 -5.17 5.27 1.63
C GLY A 118 -5.56 4.55 0.35
N ILE A 119 -5.90 3.25 0.45
CA ILE A 119 -6.27 2.45 -0.73
C ILE A 119 -7.48 3.03 -1.49
N GLN A 120 -8.41 3.68 -0.79
CA GLN A 120 -9.57 4.32 -1.41
C GLN A 120 -9.13 5.50 -2.30
N GLN A 121 -8.12 6.27 -1.87
CA GLN A 121 -7.57 7.34 -2.69
C GLN A 121 -6.83 6.80 -3.92
N ILE A 122 -6.11 5.67 -3.76
CA ILE A 122 -5.49 4.98 -4.89
C ILE A 122 -6.56 4.53 -5.90
N GLU A 123 -7.65 3.93 -5.44
CA GLU A 123 -8.78 3.54 -6.30
C GLU A 123 -9.37 4.73 -7.05
N THR A 124 -9.65 5.83 -6.36
CA THR A 124 -10.17 7.05 -7.01
C THR A 124 -9.20 7.58 -8.07
N GLN A 125 -7.91 7.66 -7.77
CA GLN A 125 -6.90 8.11 -8.73
C GLN A 125 -6.83 7.20 -9.96
N LEU A 126 -6.92 5.88 -9.78
CA LEU A 126 -6.91 4.93 -10.88
C LEU A 126 -8.20 4.97 -11.71
N ASP A 127 -9.36 5.17 -11.07
CA ASP A 127 -10.67 5.29 -11.73
C ASP A 127 -10.76 6.58 -12.59
N ASP A 128 -10.10 7.66 -12.15
CA ASP A 128 -10.08 8.95 -12.85
C ASP A 128 -9.09 8.98 -14.04
N MET A 129 -8.17 8.01 -14.13
CA MET A 129 -7.16 7.94 -15.19
C MET A 129 -7.76 7.37 -16.49
N GLN A 130 -7.59 8.12 -17.59
CA GLN A 130 -8.01 7.64 -18.92
C GLN A 130 -7.20 6.43 -19.38
N GLU A 131 -5.90 6.41 -19.08
CA GLU A 131 -5.00 5.28 -19.37
C GLU A 131 -4.28 4.82 -18.09
N PRO A 132 -4.86 3.85 -17.34
CA PRO A 132 -4.37 3.44 -16.02
C PRO A 132 -2.96 2.82 -15.99
N GLU A 133 -2.34 2.55 -17.14
CA GLU A 133 -0.99 1.96 -17.22
C GLU A 133 0.09 2.93 -17.71
N THR A 134 -0.30 4.00 -18.41
CA THR A 134 0.59 4.91 -19.16
C THR A 134 0.41 6.37 -18.75
N SER A 135 -0.53 6.69 -17.88
CA SER A 135 -0.70 8.06 -17.40
C SER A 135 0.43 8.43 -16.44
N LEU A 136 1.03 9.61 -16.63
CA LEU A 136 1.94 10.21 -15.66
C LEU A 136 1.12 11.03 -14.66
N PHE A 137 1.42 10.91 -13.38
CA PHE A 137 0.74 11.68 -12.33
C PHE A 137 1.72 12.13 -11.26
N SER A 138 1.36 13.19 -10.55
CA SER A 138 2.13 13.79 -9.46
C SER A 138 1.65 13.25 -8.11
N MET A 139 2.56 12.79 -7.27
CA MET A 139 2.24 12.19 -5.97
C MET A 139 2.65 13.06 -4.78
N SER A 140 3.70 13.87 -4.93
CA SER A 140 4.25 14.68 -3.84
C SER A 140 4.85 15.95 -4.41
N THR A 141 4.78 17.03 -3.64
CA THR A 141 5.44 18.29 -3.96
C THR A 141 6.51 18.57 -2.90
N ASP A 142 7.68 18.98 -3.34
CA ASP A 142 8.72 19.53 -2.48
C ASP A 142 8.48 21.04 -2.36
N GLU A 143 8.10 21.51 -1.17
CA GLU A 143 7.73 22.91 -0.94
C GLU A 143 8.91 23.88 -1.10
N GLY A 144 10.15 23.41 -0.87
CA GLY A 144 11.35 24.23 -0.97
C GLY A 144 11.74 24.53 -2.42
N SER A 145 11.79 23.50 -3.27
CA SER A 145 12.14 23.65 -4.69
C SER A 145 10.93 23.90 -5.58
N GLY A 146 9.71 23.58 -5.13
CA GLY A 146 8.50 23.55 -5.96
C GLY A 146 8.51 22.43 -7.00
N ALA A 147 9.39 21.42 -6.85
CA ALA A 147 9.41 20.25 -7.71
C ALA A 147 8.31 19.26 -7.29
N GLU A 148 7.85 18.48 -8.25
CA GLU A 148 6.86 17.44 -8.04
C GLU A 148 7.45 16.06 -8.35
N PHE A 149 7.07 15.05 -7.57
CA PHE A 149 7.43 13.67 -7.83
C PHE A 149 6.39 13.05 -8.77
N TYR A 150 6.85 12.75 -9.99
CA TYR A 150 6.04 12.09 -11.00
C TYR A 150 6.35 10.61 -11.06
N CYS A 151 5.30 9.80 -11.16
CA CYS A 151 5.41 8.38 -11.49
C CYS A 151 4.31 7.94 -12.44
N TRP A 152 4.54 6.79 -13.06
CA TRP A 152 3.58 6.17 -13.96
C TRP A 152 2.47 5.51 -13.15
N SER A 153 1.24 5.61 -13.63
CA SER A 153 0.03 5.04 -13.02
C SER A 153 0.14 3.53 -12.73
N LYS A 154 0.94 2.78 -13.51
CA LYS A 154 1.26 1.37 -13.24
C LYS A 154 1.86 1.13 -11.84
N GLU A 155 2.53 2.12 -11.26
CA GLU A 155 3.06 2.02 -9.89
C GLU A 155 1.94 2.03 -8.84
N LEU A 156 0.88 2.83 -9.04
CA LEU A 156 -0.32 2.78 -8.20
C LEU A 156 -1.07 1.48 -8.36
N ALA A 157 -1.25 1.02 -9.60
CA ALA A 157 -1.87 -0.28 -9.87
C ALA A 157 -1.08 -1.41 -9.19
N ARG A 158 0.25 -1.35 -9.20
CA ARG A 158 1.13 -2.30 -8.48
C ARG A 158 0.91 -2.27 -6.97
N VAL A 159 0.81 -1.09 -6.35
CA VAL A 159 0.48 -0.98 -4.92
C VAL A 159 -0.89 -1.59 -4.65
N TYR A 160 -1.90 -1.21 -5.43
CA TYR A 160 -3.26 -1.70 -5.30
C TYR A 160 -3.35 -3.23 -5.36
N ASP A 161 -2.70 -3.84 -6.36
CA ASP A 161 -2.67 -5.28 -6.51
C ASP A 161 -1.89 -5.99 -5.39
N ALA A 162 -0.80 -5.40 -4.89
CA ALA A 162 -0.07 -5.94 -3.76
C ALA A 162 -0.94 -5.97 -2.49
N VAL A 163 -1.72 -4.91 -2.22
CA VAL A 163 -2.65 -4.86 -1.08
C VAL A 163 -3.75 -5.90 -1.23
N ARG A 164 -4.30 -6.05 -2.44
CA ARG A 164 -5.32 -7.08 -2.75
C ARG A 164 -4.82 -8.49 -2.41
N LEU A 165 -3.61 -8.84 -2.87
CA LEU A 165 -3.02 -10.15 -2.61
C LEU A 165 -2.73 -10.35 -1.12
N LYS A 166 -2.13 -9.35 -0.46
CA LYS A 166 -1.89 -9.41 0.98
C LYS A 166 -3.16 -9.54 1.80
N LEU A 167 -4.26 -8.93 1.38
CA LEU A 167 -5.55 -9.08 2.05
C LEU A 167 -6.10 -10.50 1.90
N VAL A 168 -5.95 -11.10 0.72
CA VAL A 168 -6.30 -12.52 0.51
C VAL A 168 -5.49 -13.41 1.46
N ASP A 169 -4.17 -13.22 1.53
CA ASP A 169 -3.28 -13.99 2.40
C ASP A 169 -3.60 -13.78 3.89
N PHE A 170 -3.92 -12.54 4.28
CA PHE A 170 -4.36 -12.20 5.61
C PHE A 170 -5.66 -12.94 5.99
N ILE A 171 -6.66 -12.95 5.11
CA ILE A 171 -7.91 -13.70 5.34
C ILE A 171 -7.63 -15.19 5.51
N GLU A 172 -6.76 -15.78 4.68
CA GLU A 172 -6.39 -17.19 4.78
C GLU A 172 -5.71 -17.52 6.11
N THR A 173 -4.77 -16.66 6.51
CA THR A 173 -4.04 -16.78 7.78
C THR A 173 -5.01 -16.75 8.95
N VAL A 174 -5.95 -15.79 8.95
CA VAL A 174 -6.93 -15.63 10.04
C VAL A 174 -7.89 -16.81 10.11
N ILE A 175 -8.35 -17.35 8.97
CA ILE A 175 -9.20 -18.55 8.94
C ILE A 175 -8.50 -19.73 9.63
N LEU A 176 -7.22 -19.93 9.36
CA LEU A 176 -6.41 -20.99 9.95
C LEU A 176 -6.17 -20.75 11.45
N GLU A 177 -5.77 -19.53 11.83
CA GLU A 177 -5.47 -19.15 13.21
C GLU A 177 -6.69 -19.31 14.13
N LEU A 178 -7.85 -18.85 13.66
CA LEU A 178 -9.12 -18.96 14.40
C LEU A 178 -9.76 -20.35 14.26
N LYS A 179 -9.13 -21.29 13.54
CA LYS A 179 -9.61 -22.66 13.28
C LYS A 179 -11.03 -22.70 12.73
N LEU A 180 -11.41 -21.70 11.94
CA LEU A 180 -12.77 -21.55 11.43
C LEU A 180 -13.08 -22.69 10.45
N ALA A 181 -14.17 -23.41 10.71
CA ALA A 181 -14.61 -24.52 9.89
C ALA A 181 -15.91 -24.19 9.12
N PRO A 182 -16.20 -24.91 8.02
CA PRO A 182 -17.45 -24.75 7.25
C PRO A 182 -18.74 -24.89 8.07
N ASN A 183 -18.68 -25.57 9.22
CA ASN A 183 -19.85 -26.04 9.99
C ASN A 183 -20.03 -25.38 11.37
N GLU A 184 -19.30 -24.30 11.69
CA GLU A 184 -19.59 -23.54 12.91
C GLU A 184 -20.90 -22.76 12.73
N ARG A 185 -21.99 -23.35 13.25
CA ARG A 185 -23.32 -22.72 13.38
C ARG A 185 -23.28 -21.64 14.45
#